data_AF-A0A8T4WLA5-F1
#
_entry.id   AF-A0A8T4WLA5-F1
#
_cell.length_a   1.000
_cell.length_b   1.000
_cell.length_c   1.000
_cell.angle_alpha   90.00
_cell.angle_beta   90.00
_cell.angle_gamma   90.00
#
_symmetry.space_group_name_H-M   'P 1'
#
loop_
_entity.id
_entity.type
_entity.pdbx_description
1 polymer ?
#
loop_
_entity_poly.entity_id
_entity_poly.type
_entity_poly.pdbx_seq_one_letter_code
_entity_poly.pdbx_strand_id
1 'polypeptide(L)'
;MNRFVDKIVNMSKRGDFSYIRESMEAYWKNKDDHPWDRIYKALAQEMGEQEDESFSERVMLVREAVFCSLDMTSLSLALDVGANEILSIMTNETEWKDGRREARSHCASLLKKRIEAGKIEYIVEVGLEKDDFEYLIPEVREARIAKFKKAKPTLDSDNVDLAPLRKSRYGRQLLRSLNIVESSLDADDERVERLVETYEHQLLELELSDTIDILPDNRTQQVTLNGVPVDTGNERPSKRIKKSQSPEADQDISSQEELTGYVAENLREIEYAGELQALDGIGPVMESKLKQCGYDSFVTIAHAQVEELAEKIHGVGPTRAQELIEGARRLLDGGGKGDGG
;
A
#
# COMPACT_ATOMS: atom_id res chain seq x y z
N MET A 1 -33.93 0.79 -0.13
CA MET A 1 -32.81 1.04 0.77
C MET A 1 -31.84 -0.13 0.83
N ASN A 2 -32.26 -1.35 1.21
CA ASN A 2 -31.35 -2.51 1.31
C ASN A 2 -30.56 -2.77 0.01
N ARG A 3 -31.20 -2.62 -1.16
CA ARG A 3 -30.52 -2.67 -2.47
C ARG A 3 -29.34 -1.69 -2.61
N PHE A 4 -29.42 -0.51 -1.99
CA PHE A 4 -28.33 0.46 -2.02
C PHE A 4 -27.17 0.02 -1.11
N VAL A 5 -27.47 -0.43 0.11
CA VAL A 5 -26.49 -1.03 1.04
C VAL A 5 -25.77 -2.19 0.36
N ASP A 6 -26.51 -3.13 -0.22
CA ASP A 6 -25.95 -4.30 -0.91
C ASP A 6 -25.07 -3.89 -2.10
N LYS A 7 -25.47 -2.83 -2.82
CA LYS A 7 -24.65 -2.28 -3.90
C LYS A 7 -23.33 -1.75 -3.36
N ILE A 8 -23.34 -0.92 -2.31
CA ILE A 8 -22.12 -0.37 -1.70
C ILE A 8 -21.22 -1.50 -1.18
N VAL A 9 -21.78 -2.46 -0.44
CA VAL A 9 -21.05 -3.63 0.06
C VAL A 9 -20.39 -4.41 -1.08
N ASN A 10 -21.11 -4.68 -2.17
CA ASN A 10 -20.57 -5.39 -3.33
C ASN A 10 -19.47 -4.60 -4.04
N MET A 11 -19.58 -3.27 -4.10
CA MET A 11 -18.53 -2.42 -4.70
C MET A 11 -17.28 -2.38 -3.81
N SER A 12 -17.43 -2.31 -2.49
CA SER A 12 -16.30 -2.40 -1.55
C SER A 12 -15.59 -3.74 -1.69
N LYS A 13 -16.33 -4.87 -1.74
CA LYS A 13 -15.74 -6.22 -1.93
C LYS A 13 -14.93 -6.33 -3.23
N ARG A 14 -15.30 -5.56 -4.27
CA ARG A 14 -14.61 -5.53 -5.56
C ARG A 14 -13.46 -4.53 -5.62
N GLY A 15 -13.31 -3.67 -4.61
CA GLY A 15 -12.37 -2.55 -4.65
C GLY A 15 -12.76 -1.45 -5.64
N ASP A 16 -14.03 -1.34 -6.05
CA ASP A 16 -14.51 -0.30 -6.96
C ASP A 16 -14.76 1.02 -6.21
N PHE A 17 -13.67 1.62 -5.72
CA PHE A 17 -13.71 2.84 -4.92
C PHE A 17 -14.08 4.07 -5.74
N SER A 18 -13.83 4.06 -7.05
CA SER A 18 -14.28 5.11 -7.97
C SER A 18 -15.80 5.21 -7.99
N TYR A 19 -16.49 4.08 -8.16
CA TYR A 19 -17.95 4.05 -8.10
C TYR A 19 -18.47 4.52 -6.73
N ILE A 20 -17.86 4.08 -5.63
CA ILE A 20 -18.28 4.46 -4.28
C ILE A 20 -18.17 5.97 -4.08
N ARG A 21 -17.05 6.56 -4.53
CA ARG A 21 -16.82 8.01 -4.48
C ARG A 21 -17.83 8.77 -5.33
N GLU A 22 -18.07 8.33 -6.55
CA GLU A 22 -19.08 8.93 -7.44
C GLU A 22 -20.49 8.85 -6.83
N SER A 23 -20.84 7.71 -6.24
CA SER A 23 -22.10 7.49 -5.54
C SER A 23 -22.23 8.39 -4.31
N MET A 24 -21.14 8.66 -3.58
CA MET A 24 -21.10 9.60 -2.48
C MET A 24 -21.30 11.03 -2.97
N GLU A 25 -20.56 11.47 -3.98
CA GLU A 25 -20.73 12.80 -4.59
C GLU A 25 -22.15 13.01 -5.13
N ALA A 26 -22.77 11.97 -5.70
CA ALA A 26 -24.12 12.03 -6.22
C ALA A 26 -25.22 12.22 -5.15
N TYR A 27 -24.92 12.00 -3.86
CA TYR A 27 -25.85 12.29 -2.75
C TYR A 27 -26.41 13.72 -2.79
N TRP A 28 -25.56 14.72 -3.06
CA TRP A 28 -25.98 16.12 -3.12
C TRP A 28 -26.80 16.47 -4.37
N LYS A 29 -26.75 15.61 -5.40
CA LYS A 29 -27.57 15.76 -6.62
C LYS A 29 -28.92 15.09 -6.47
N ASN A 30 -28.95 13.86 -5.91
CA ASN A 30 -30.17 13.12 -5.65
C ASN A 30 -30.04 12.25 -4.39
N LYS A 31 -30.63 12.72 -3.28
CA LYS A 31 -30.60 12.03 -1.98
C LYS A 31 -31.41 10.72 -1.98
N ASP A 32 -32.44 10.61 -2.80
CA ASP A 32 -33.30 9.42 -2.81
C ASP A 32 -32.64 8.25 -3.54
N ASP A 33 -31.85 8.55 -4.59
CA ASP A 33 -31.09 7.53 -5.34
C ASP A 33 -29.79 7.11 -4.62
N HIS A 34 -29.19 8.03 -3.85
CA HIS A 34 -27.91 7.82 -3.13
C HIS A 34 -28.03 8.10 -1.63
N PRO A 35 -28.90 7.39 -0.88
CA PRO A 35 -29.31 7.77 0.48
C PRO A 35 -28.27 7.41 1.57
N TRP A 36 -27.06 7.98 1.48
CA TRP A 36 -25.95 7.75 2.41
C TRP A 36 -26.29 8.13 3.86
N ASP A 37 -27.11 9.16 4.07
CA ASP A 37 -27.60 9.62 5.38
C ASP A 37 -28.42 8.55 6.13
N ARG A 38 -29.01 7.60 5.39
CA ARG A 38 -29.90 6.57 5.94
C ARG A 38 -29.27 5.17 5.93
N ILE A 39 -28.02 5.01 5.48
CA ILE A 39 -27.36 3.70 5.32
C ILE A 39 -27.27 2.93 6.64
N TYR A 40 -26.91 3.61 7.73
CA TYR A 40 -26.81 3.00 9.06
C TYR A 40 -28.17 2.70 9.69
N LYS A 41 -29.20 3.49 9.36
CA LYS A 41 -30.57 3.18 9.76
C LYS A 41 -31.06 1.90 9.08
N ALA A 42 -30.67 1.68 7.83
CA ALA A 42 -30.98 0.46 7.10
C ALA A 42 -30.26 -0.76 7.70
N LEU A 43 -28.95 -0.65 7.97
CA LEU A 43 -28.18 -1.69 8.65
C LEU A 43 -28.79 -2.03 10.03
N ALA A 44 -29.16 -1.02 10.82
CA ALA A 44 -29.76 -1.23 12.14
C ALA A 44 -31.12 -1.95 12.07
N GLN A 45 -31.90 -1.78 11.00
CA GLN A 45 -33.16 -2.49 10.80
C GLN A 45 -32.94 -3.98 10.49
N GLU A 46 -31.82 -4.33 9.84
CA GLU A 46 -31.46 -5.71 9.53
C GLU A 46 -30.89 -6.46 10.74
N MET A 47 -30.34 -5.74 11.72
CA MET A 47 -29.78 -6.28 12.97
C MET A 47 -30.83 -6.98 13.87
N GLY A 48 -32.13 -6.84 13.57
CA GLY A 48 -33.25 -7.23 14.43
C GLY A 48 -33.44 -8.72 14.73
N GLU A 49 -32.66 -9.64 14.13
CA GLU A 49 -32.92 -11.09 14.30
C GLU A 49 -31.71 -11.95 14.77
N GLN A 50 -30.45 -11.56 14.53
CA GLN A 50 -29.26 -12.15 15.17
C GLN A 50 -28.01 -11.38 14.70
N GLU A 51 -27.06 -11.10 15.61
CA GLU A 51 -25.71 -10.69 15.21
C GLU A 51 -25.02 -11.91 14.58
N ASP A 52 -25.03 -11.99 13.26
CA ASP A 52 -24.24 -12.97 12.52
C ASP A 52 -22.91 -12.37 12.05
N GLU A 53 -21.97 -13.24 11.68
CA GLU A 53 -20.66 -12.85 11.14
C GLU A 53 -20.82 -12.01 9.84
N SER A 54 -21.90 -12.26 9.08
CA SER A 54 -22.23 -11.52 7.86
C SER A 54 -22.56 -10.05 8.13
N PHE A 55 -23.26 -9.75 9.22
CA PHE A 55 -23.61 -8.38 9.58
C PHE A 55 -22.36 -7.57 9.91
N SER A 56 -21.45 -8.15 10.68
CA SER A 56 -20.18 -7.52 11.04
C SER A 56 -19.30 -7.26 9.81
N GLU A 57 -19.23 -8.21 8.87
CA GLU A 57 -18.57 -8.02 7.58
C GLU A 57 -19.18 -6.85 6.79
N ARG A 58 -20.52 -6.78 6.69
CA ARG A 58 -21.22 -5.69 5.98
C ARG A 58 -20.97 -4.33 6.61
N VAL A 59 -20.97 -4.23 7.94
CA VAL A 59 -20.65 -2.99 8.65
C VAL A 59 -19.21 -2.56 8.38
N MET A 60 -18.25 -3.50 8.36
CA MET A 60 -16.85 -3.20 8.01
C MET A 60 -16.69 -2.74 6.56
N LEU A 61 -17.39 -3.36 5.61
CA LEU A 61 -17.33 -2.98 4.19
C LEU A 61 -17.98 -1.63 3.91
N VAL A 62 -19.05 -1.28 4.63
CA VAL A 62 -19.64 0.07 4.57
C VAL A 62 -18.70 1.09 5.20
N ARG A 63 -18.03 0.74 6.31
CA ARG A 63 -16.99 1.59 6.90
C ARG A 63 -15.87 1.87 5.90
N GLU A 64 -15.33 0.82 5.28
CA GLU A 64 -14.30 0.95 4.25
C GLU A 64 -14.78 1.83 3.09
N ALA A 65 -16.01 1.64 2.61
CA ALA A 65 -16.61 2.48 1.56
C ALA A 65 -16.56 3.98 1.91
N VAL A 66 -16.93 4.33 3.14
CA VAL A 66 -16.94 5.72 3.61
C VAL A 66 -15.51 6.28 3.62
N PHE A 67 -14.54 5.57 4.19
CA PHE A 67 -13.15 6.03 4.25
C PHE A 67 -12.50 6.11 2.87
N CYS A 68 -12.74 5.15 1.97
CA CYS A 68 -12.23 5.17 0.61
C CYS A 68 -12.84 6.31 -0.21
N SER A 69 -14.14 6.62 -0.03
CA SER A 69 -14.77 7.78 -0.70
C SER A 69 -14.09 9.11 -0.36
N LEU A 70 -13.40 9.17 0.78
CA LEU A 70 -12.68 10.33 1.28
C LEU A 70 -11.18 10.31 0.96
N ASP A 71 -10.67 9.29 0.27
CA ASP A 71 -9.24 9.04 0.08
C ASP A 71 -8.49 8.92 1.43
N MET A 72 -9.03 8.13 2.35
CA MET A 72 -8.48 7.90 3.70
C MET A 72 -8.41 6.40 4.05
N THR A 73 -7.97 5.57 3.11
CA THR A 73 -8.09 4.11 3.21
C THR A 73 -7.29 3.56 4.40
N SER A 74 -6.11 4.12 4.67
CA SER A 74 -5.25 3.69 5.77
C SER A 74 -5.83 4.01 7.15
N LEU A 75 -6.74 4.99 7.23
CA LEU A 75 -7.33 5.45 8.49
C LEU A 75 -8.56 4.64 8.92
N SER A 76 -9.10 3.80 8.02
CA SER A 76 -10.28 2.98 8.28
C SER A 76 -10.13 2.11 9.54
N LEU A 77 -8.94 1.54 9.77
CA LEU A 77 -8.64 0.71 10.95
C LEU A 77 -7.96 1.49 12.09
N ALA A 78 -7.29 2.60 11.77
CA ALA A 78 -6.50 3.34 12.77
C ALA A 78 -7.35 4.22 13.70
N LEU A 79 -8.51 4.70 13.23
CA LEU A 79 -9.36 5.61 13.97
C LEU A 79 -10.52 4.91 14.67
N ASP A 80 -10.71 5.26 15.95
CA ASP A 80 -11.85 4.83 16.77
C ASP A 80 -13.02 5.80 16.59
N VAL A 81 -13.46 5.94 15.33
CA VAL A 81 -14.58 6.79 14.92
C VAL A 81 -15.53 5.96 14.09
N GLY A 82 -16.82 6.00 14.36
CA GLY A 82 -17.81 5.27 13.59
C GLY A 82 -18.00 5.87 12.20
N ALA A 83 -18.19 5.06 11.16
CA ALA A 83 -18.46 5.60 9.82
C ALA A 83 -19.81 6.33 9.75
N ASN A 84 -20.74 6.06 10.67
CA ASN A 84 -21.97 6.84 10.85
C ASN A 84 -21.70 8.29 11.28
N GLU A 85 -20.72 8.50 12.17
CA GLU A 85 -20.30 9.83 12.62
C GLU A 85 -19.68 10.61 11.46
N ILE A 86 -18.76 9.97 10.73
CA ILE A 86 -18.14 10.55 9.53
C ILE A 86 -19.19 10.92 8.48
N LEU A 87 -20.14 10.02 8.20
CA LEU A 87 -21.25 10.30 7.30
C LEU A 87 -22.11 11.46 7.79
N SER A 88 -22.39 11.56 9.09
CA SER A 88 -23.15 12.68 9.63
C SER A 88 -22.43 14.00 9.41
N ILE A 89 -21.11 14.06 9.66
CA ILE A 89 -20.30 15.25 9.42
C ILE A 89 -20.38 15.65 7.94
N MET A 90 -20.20 14.69 7.04
CA MET A 90 -20.24 14.94 5.60
C MET A 90 -21.61 15.43 5.14
N THR A 91 -22.67 14.71 5.50
CA THR A 91 -24.03 14.92 4.96
C THR A 91 -24.74 16.13 5.55
N ASN A 92 -24.21 16.71 6.64
CA ASN A 92 -24.64 17.99 7.20
C ASN A 92 -24.22 19.20 6.35
N GLU A 93 -23.21 19.03 5.47
CA GLU A 93 -22.73 20.09 4.58
C GLU A 93 -23.58 20.20 3.31
N THR A 94 -23.57 21.39 2.69
CA THR A 94 -24.37 21.69 1.49
C THR A 94 -23.77 21.16 0.20
N GLU A 95 -22.46 20.91 0.16
CA GLU A 95 -21.74 20.42 -1.02
C GLU A 95 -20.77 19.29 -0.67
N TRP A 96 -20.53 18.40 -1.64
CA TRP A 96 -19.56 17.30 -1.51
C TRP A 96 -18.17 17.76 -1.05
N LYS A 97 -17.67 18.86 -1.63
CA LYS A 97 -16.32 19.36 -1.34
C LYS A 97 -16.18 19.83 0.10
N ASP A 98 -17.20 20.50 0.64
CA ASP A 98 -17.20 20.98 2.01
C ASP A 98 -17.36 19.79 2.98
N GLY A 99 -18.30 18.87 2.71
CA GLY A 99 -18.47 17.64 3.49
C GLY A 99 -17.21 16.77 3.56
N ARG A 100 -16.53 16.59 2.41
CA ARG A 100 -15.23 15.88 2.35
C ARG A 100 -14.16 16.62 3.14
N ARG A 101 -14.05 17.94 3.02
CA ARG A 101 -13.06 18.74 3.76
C ARG A 101 -13.27 18.61 5.26
N GLU A 102 -14.50 18.76 5.73
CA GLU A 102 -14.82 18.74 7.15
C GLU A 102 -14.58 17.35 7.75
N ALA A 103 -15.01 16.29 7.07
CA ALA A 103 -14.76 14.91 7.51
C ALA A 103 -13.26 14.59 7.58
N ARG A 104 -12.48 15.00 6.57
CA ARG A 104 -11.02 14.83 6.59
C ARG A 104 -10.36 15.62 7.71
N SER A 105 -10.78 16.86 7.94
CA SER A 105 -10.31 17.70 9.05
C SER A 105 -10.58 17.06 10.41
N HIS A 106 -11.80 16.52 10.59
CA HIS A 106 -12.17 15.78 11.79
C HIS A 106 -11.28 14.54 12.00
N CYS A 107 -11.08 13.71 10.97
CA CYS A 107 -10.19 12.55 11.03
C CYS A 107 -8.74 12.96 11.35
N ALA A 108 -8.24 14.06 10.77
CA ALA A 108 -6.93 14.61 11.08
C ALA A 108 -6.79 14.95 12.58
N SER A 109 -7.81 15.62 13.13
CA SER A 109 -7.83 15.99 14.55
C SER A 109 -7.84 14.77 15.46
N LEU A 110 -8.65 13.75 15.14
CA LEU A 110 -8.66 12.49 15.88
C LEU A 110 -7.32 11.76 15.80
N LEU A 111 -6.73 11.71 14.61
CA LEU A 111 -5.43 11.09 14.37
C LEU A 111 -4.34 11.77 15.23
N LYS A 112 -4.32 13.10 15.24
CA LYS A 112 -3.41 13.89 16.08
C LYS A 112 -3.57 13.57 17.57
N LYS A 113 -4.79 13.55 18.09
CA LYS A 113 -5.06 13.16 19.48
C LYS A 113 -4.58 11.75 19.81
N ARG A 114 -4.68 10.81 18.87
CA ARG A 114 -4.14 9.44 19.05
C ARG A 114 -2.63 9.42 19.09
N ILE A 115 -1.97 10.20 18.22
CA ILE A 115 -0.52 10.34 18.20
C ILE A 115 -0.03 10.91 19.53
N GLU A 116 -0.63 12.00 20.01
CA GLU A 116 -0.34 12.62 21.31
C GLU A 116 -0.54 11.63 22.49
N ALA A 117 -1.56 10.77 22.40
CA ALA A 117 -1.81 9.72 23.38
C ALA A 117 -0.87 8.50 23.26
N GLY A 118 0.01 8.46 22.26
CA GLY A 118 0.91 7.34 21.98
C GLY A 118 0.22 6.08 21.44
N LYS A 119 -1.03 6.20 20.95
CA LYS A 119 -1.85 5.11 20.36
C LYS A 119 -1.63 5.01 18.85
N ILE A 120 -0.42 4.61 18.48
CA ILE A 120 0.16 4.71 17.14
C ILE A 120 0.40 3.35 16.46
N GLU A 121 -0.11 2.27 17.04
CA GLU A 121 0.19 0.88 16.63
C GLU A 121 -0.27 0.56 15.20
N TYR A 122 -1.41 1.11 14.81
CA TYR A 122 -2.06 0.84 13.51
C TYR A 122 -1.84 1.95 12.48
N ILE A 123 -1.06 2.98 12.83
CA ILE A 123 -0.75 4.07 11.90
C ILE A 123 0.44 3.62 11.04
N VAL A 124 0.28 3.63 9.72
CA VAL A 124 1.31 3.25 8.75
C VAL A 124 1.72 4.50 7.96
N GLU A 125 3.02 4.82 7.94
CA GLU A 125 3.55 6.05 7.30
C GLU A 125 3.22 6.11 5.81
N VAL A 126 3.50 5.05 5.07
CA VAL A 126 3.13 4.92 3.64
C VAL A 126 1.62 5.07 3.43
N GLY A 127 0.80 4.69 4.42
CA GLY A 127 -0.65 4.89 4.38
C GLY A 127 -1.02 6.37 4.52
N LEU A 128 -0.34 7.08 5.44
CA LEU A 128 -0.53 8.52 5.61
C LEU A 128 -0.08 9.31 4.38
N GLU A 129 1.04 8.95 3.74
CA GLU A 129 1.46 9.54 2.46
C GLU A 129 0.37 9.38 1.39
N LYS A 130 -0.12 8.15 1.19
CA LYS A 130 -1.16 7.86 0.20
C LYS A 130 -2.48 8.58 0.46
N ASP A 131 -2.80 8.85 1.71
CA ASP A 131 -4.06 9.50 2.12
C ASP A 131 -3.92 11.03 2.25
N ASP A 132 -2.82 11.65 1.80
CA ASP A 132 -2.48 13.09 1.97
C ASP A 132 -2.40 13.56 3.45
N PHE A 133 -1.88 12.71 4.33
CA PHE A 133 -1.58 12.98 5.75
C PHE A 133 -0.08 12.92 6.08
N GLU A 134 0.79 13.02 5.07
CA GLU A 134 2.25 13.01 5.23
C GLU A 134 2.79 14.03 6.25
N TYR A 135 2.10 15.17 6.41
CA TYR A 135 2.45 16.19 7.40
C TYR A 135 2.38 15.71 8.86
N LEU A 136 1.72 14.58 9.14
CA LEU A 136 1.66 13.97 10.48
C LEU A 136 2.76 12.92 10.71
N ILE A 137 3.51 12.52 9.67
CA ILE A 137 4.56 11.51 9.80
C ILE A 137 5.63 11.89 10.82
N PRO A 138 6.13 13.15 10.88
CA PRO A 138 7.09 13.54 11.90
C PRO A 138 6.56 13.32 13.33
N GLU A 139 5.30 13.71 13.60
CA GLU A 139 4.66 13.51 14.92
C GLU A 139 4.53 12.01 15.25
N VAL A 140 4.19 11.18 14.25
CA VAL A 140 4.11 9.71 14.42
C VAL A 140 5.48 9.12 14.76
N ARG A 141 6.54 9.53 14.07
CA ARG A 141 7.91 9.04 14.31
C ARG A 141 8.40 9.45 15.69
N GLU A 142 8.22 10.71 16.07
CA GLU A 142 8.56 11.20 17.41
C GLU A 142 7.84 10.38 18.50
N ALA A 143 6.53 10.13 18.33
CA ALA A 143 5.76 9.31 19.25
C ALA A 143 6.28 7.85 19.32
N ARG A 144 6.74 7.27 18.20
CA ARG A 144 7.36 5.93 18.19
C ARG A 144 8.69 5.90 18.93
N ILE A 145 9.54 6.89 18.69
CA ILE A 145 10.84 7.02 19.37
C ILE A 145 10.60 7.21 20.87
N ALA A 146 9.67 8.09 21.26
CA ALA A 146 9.30 8.27 22.65
C ALA A 146 8.79 6.97 23.30
N LYS A 147 7.99 6.17 22.58
CA LYS A 147 7.54 4.86 23.05
C LYS A 147 8.68 3.85 23.16
N PHE A 148 9.64 3.87 22.24
CA PHE A 148 10.83 3.02 22.28
C PHE A 148 11.77 3.41 23.43
N LYS A 149 12.00 4.70 23.67
CA LYS A 149 12.74 5.23 24.84
C LYS A 149 12.14 4.74 26.17
N LYS A 150 10.81 4.80 26.29
CA LYS A 150 10.08 4.29 27.47
C LYS A 150 10.16 2.77 27.61
N ALA A 151 10.50 2.06 26.54
CA ALA A 151 10.67 0.62 26.52
C ALA A 151 12.13 0.19 26.76
N LYS A 152 12.99 1.09 27.27
CA LYS A 152 14.38 0.76 27.64
C LYS A 152 14.40 -0.48 28.55
N PRO A 153 15.20 -1.51 28.24
CA PRO A 153 15.34 -2.68 29.11
C PRO A 153 15.88 -2.24 30.47
N THR A 154 15.20 -2.65 31.54
CA THR A 154 15.63 -2.40 32.93
C THR A 154 16.34 -3.64 33.46
N LEU A 155 17.57 -3.46 33.93
CA LEU A 155 18.37 -4.51 34.56
C LEU A 155 17.95 -4.62 36.02
N ASP A 156 17.19 -5.65 36.39
CA ASP A 156 17.05 -6.07 37.78
C ASP A 156 18.22 -6.99 38.16
N SER A 157 18.43 -7.26 39.46
CA SER A 157 19.59 -8.01 39.94
C SER A 157 19.73 -9.42 39.34
N ASP A 158 18.59 -10.03 38.99
CA ASP A 158 18.54 -11.43 38.59
C ASP A 158 18.11 -11.57 37.12
N ASN A 159 17.33 -10.62 36.60
CA ASN A 159 16.68 -10.74 35.30
C ASN A 159 16.48 -9.39 34.60
N VAL A 160 16.30 -9.44 33.28
CA VAL A 160 15.96 -8.30 32.43
C VAL A 160 14.55 -8.49 31.86
N ASP A 161 13.62 -7.61 32.22
CA ASP A 161 12.24 -7.65 31.69
C ASP A 161 12.18 -7.10 30.25
N LEU A 162 11.70 -7.94 29.33
CA LEU A 162 11.55 -7.58 27.90
C LEU A 162 10.11 -7.25 27.52
N ALA A 163 9.16 -7.30 28.47
CA ALA A 163 7.76 -6.95 28.23
C ALA A 163 7.57 -5.53 27.67
N PRO A 164 8.31 -4.49 28.10
CA PRO A 164 8.20 -3.15 27.50
C PRO A 164 8.60 -3.12 26.02
N LEU A 165 9.70 -3.78 25.65
CA LEU A 165 10.17 -3.86 24.26
C LEU A 165 9.17 -4.56 23.35
N ARG A 166 8.53 -5.63 23.83
CA ARG A 166 7.47 -6.35 23.09
C ARG A 166 6.24 -5.49 22.78
N LYS A 167 5.95 -4.47 23.59
CA LYS A 167 4.84 -3.53 23.36
C LYS A 167 5.20 -2.42 22.36
N SER A 168 6.49 -2.25 22.03
CA SER A 168 6.97 -1.30 21.04
C SER A 168 7.17 -1.96 19.67
N ARG A 169 6.96 -1.21 18.57
CA ARG A 169 7.26 -1.70 17.21
C ARG A 169 8.76 -1.92 17.02
N TYR A 170 9.57 -0.92 17.37
CA TYR A 170 11.03 -1.01 17.28
C TYR A 170 11.59 -2.05 18.24
N GLY A 171 11.04 -2.15 19.47
CA GLY A 171 11.44 -3.18 20.41
C GLY A 171 11.19 -4.60 19.91
N ARG A 172 10.04 -4.88 19.27
CA ARG A 172 9.80 -6.19 18.62
C ARG A 172 10.77 -6.48 17.48
N GLN A 173 11.12 -5.46 16.68
CA GLN A 173 12.09 -5.61 15.60
C GLN A 173 13.49 -5.92 16.14
N LEU A 174 13.91 -5.21 17.20
CA LEU A 174 15.17 -5.44 17.91
C LEU A 174 15.27 -6.85 18.48
N LEU A 175 14.24 -7.29 19.21
CA LEU A 175 14.22 -8.65 19.78
C LEU A 175 14.31 -9.71 18.68
N ARG A 176 13.64 -9.49 17.54
CA ARG A 176 13.72 -10.39 16.39
C ARG A 176 15.11 -10.40 15.75
N SER A 177 15.77 -9.25 15.58
CA SER A 177 17.12 -9.21 15.01
C SER A 177 18.16 -9.91 15.88
N LEU A 178 17.93 -9.96 17.19
CA LEU A 178 18.77 -10.67 18.16
C LEU A 178 18.32 -12.13 18.43
N ASN A 179 17.26 -12.60 17.74
CA ASN A 179 16.65 -13.91 17.95
C ASN A 179 16.23 -14.20 19.41
N ILE A 180 15.74 -13.18 20.12
CA ILE A 180 15.25 -13.30 21.49
C ILE A 180 13.72 -13.52 21.45
N VAL A 181 13.28 -14.66 21.97
CA VAL A 181 11.86 -15.09 21.97
C VAL A 181 11.30 -15.16 23.40
N GLU A 182 12.14 -15.00 24.40
CA GLU A 182 11.84 -15.07 25.83
C GLU A 182 11.28 -13.74 26.36
N SER A 183 10.44 -13.81 27.39
CA SER A 183 9.86 -12.62 28.04
C SER A 183 10.83 -11.93 28.99
N SER A 184 11.84 -12.67 29.46
CA SER A 184 12.90 -12.19 30.33
C SER A 184 14.20 -12.95 30.01
N LEU A 185 15.33 -12.36 30.34
CA LEU A 185 16.66 -12.99 30.28
C LEU A 185 17.31 -12.91 31.65
N ASP A 186 18.11 -13.91 32.03
CA ASP A 186 18.93 -13.83 33.24
C ASP A 186 19.94 -12.68 33.09
N ALA A 187 20.25 -11.98 34.19
CA ALA A 187 21.14 -10.82 34.17
C ALA A 187 22.57 -11.15 33.69
N ASP A 188 23.01 -12.39 33.91
CA ASP A 188 24.33 -12.90 33.48
C ASP A 188 24.35 -13.47 32.05
N ASP A 189 23.22 -13.44 31.31
CA ASP A 189 23.16 -13.93 29.93
C ASP A 189 23.95 -12.99 28.99
N GLU A 190 24.89 -13.53 28.20
CA GLU A 190 25.70 -12.76 27.24
C GLU A 190 24.85 -11.95 26.23
N ARG A 191 23.60 -12.36 25.99
CA ARG A 191 22.66 -11.64 25.13
C ARG A 191 22.20 -10.32 25.71
N VAL A 192 22.28 -10.14 27.04
CA VAL A 192 21.87 -8.89 27.72
C VAL A 192 22.77 -7.72 27.33
N GLU A 193 24.09 -7.92 27.34
CA GLU A 193 25.05 -6.88 26.94
C GLU A 193 24.79 -6.45 25.49
N ARG A 194 24.67 -7.43 24.57
CA ARG A 194 24.38 -7.18 23.16
C ARG A 194 23.03 -6.49 22.95
N LEU A 195 22.02 -6.85 23.74
CA LEU A 195 20.70 -6.22 23.69
C LEU A 195 20.77 -4.74 24.07
N VAL A 196 21.48 -4.41 25.15
CA VAL A 196 21.63 -3.02 25.62
C VAL A 196 22.41 -2.20 24.60
N GLU A 197 23.54 -2.71 24.10
CA GLU A 197 24.35 -2.04 23.08
C GLU A 197 23.53 -1.80 21.80
N THR A 198 22.86 -2.84 21.27
CA THR A 198 22.05 -2.73 20.05
C THR A 198 20.86 -1.79 20.25
N TYR A 199 20.25 -1.78 21.44
CA TYR A 199 19.19 -0.84 21.78
C TYR A 199 19.67 0.62 21.72
N GLU A 200 20.84 0.92 22.30
CA GLU A 200 21.40 2.27 22.30
C GLU A 200 21.80 2.73 20.89
N HIS A 201 22.42 1.84 20.11
CA HIS A 201 22.73 2.09 18.70
C HIS A 201 21.47 2.37 17.88
N GLN A 202 20.46 1.52 17.99
CA GLN A 202 19.21 1.70 17.25
C GLN A 202 18.48 2.97 17.66
N LEU A 203 18.49 3.32 18.95
CA LEU A 203 17.90 4.57 19.43
C LEU A 203 18.61 5.79 18.80
N LEU A 204 19.95 5.77 18.78
CA LEU A 204 20.73 6.83 18.15
C LEU A 204 20.45 6.94 16.65
N GLU A 205 20.38 5.82 15.93
CA GLU A 205 20.06 5.81 14.49
C GLU A 205 18.69 6.42 14.22
N LEU A 206 17.67 6.08 15.01
CA LEU A 206 16.32 6.62 14.88
C LEU A 206 16.27 8.14 15.13
N GLU A 207 17.02 8.62 16.14
CA GLU A 207 17.12 10.06 16.42
C GLU A 207 17.85 10.82 15.30
N LEU A 208 18.86 10.19 14.70
CA LEU A 208 19.61 10.78 13.59
C LEU A 208 18.80 10.79 12.30
N SER A 209 18.08 9.71 11.97
CA SER A 209 17.26 9.64 10.74
C SER A 209 16.19 10.73 10.72
N ASP A 210 15.54 10.99 11.86
CA ASP A 210 14.53 12.04 11.96
C ASP A 210 15.13 13.44 11.75
N THR A 211 16.39 13.67 12.13
CA THR A 211 17.06 14.95 11.84
C THR A 211 17.53 15.09 10.39
N ILE A 212 17.85 13.98 9.71
CA ILE A 212 18.41 14.02 8.36
C ILE A 212 17.31 14.22 7.32
N ASP A 213 16.13 13.61 7.49
CA ASP A 213 15.00 13.76 6.56
C ASP A 213 14.44 15.20 6.51
N ILE A 214 14.73 16.04 7.52
CA ILE A 214 14.34 17.45 7.54
C ILE A 214 15.21 18.30 6.59
N LEU A 215 16.39 17.81 6.21
CA LEU A 215 17.17 18.46 5.18
C LEU A 215 16.59 18.03 3.82
N PRO A 216 15.96 18.94 3.04
CA PRO A 216 15.56 18.61 1.68
C PRO A 216 16.78 18.03 0.97
N ASP A 217 16.58 16.98 0.20
CA ASP A 217 17.63 16.25 -0.51
C ASP A 217 18.27 17.14 -1.59
N ASN A 218 19.05 18.10 -1.12
CA ASN A 218 19.79 19.06 -1.93
C ASN A 218 21.12 18.45 -2.38
N ARG A 219 21.40 17.18 -2.01
CA ARG A 219 22.69 16.54 -2.31
C ARG A 219 22.91 16.31 -3.80
N THR A 220 21.85 16.42 -4.62
CA THR A 220 21.93 16.42 -6.09
C THR A 220 21.15 17.54 -6.74
N GLN A 221 20.95 18.68 -6.07
CA GLN A 221 20.50 19.87 -6.79
C GLN A 221 21.63 20.28 -7.75
N GLN A 222 21.44 19.98 -9.04
CA GLN A 222 22.28 20.56 -10.07
C GLN A 222 22.21 22.07 -9.90
N VAL A 223 23.34 22.68 -9.58
CA VAL A 223 23.47 24.14 -9.60
C VAL A 223 24.08 24.52 -10.93
N THR A 224 23.59 25.61 -11.51
CA THR A 224 24.25 26.25 -12.66
C THR A 224 25.68 26.65 -12.27
N LEU A 225 26.52 26.94 -13.26
CA LEU A 225 27.87 27.49 -13.04
C LEU A 225 27.90 28.76 -12.16
N ASN A 226 26.76 29.44 -11.99
CA ASN A 226 26.62 30.62 -11.14
C ASN A 226 26.08 30.32 -9.72
N GLY A 227 25.98 29.04 -9.34
CA GLY A 227 25.46 28.64 -8.03
C GLY A 227 23.96 28.80 -7.85
N VAL A 228 23.22 29.15 -8.91
CA VAL A 228 21.75 29.16 -8.89
C VAL A 228 21.28 27.72 -9.09
N PRO A 229 20.40 27.17 -8.22
CA PRO A 229 19.79 25.88 -8.44
C PRO A 229 19.19 25.84 -9.85
N VAL A 230 19.56 24.83 -10.64
CA VAL A 230 18.83 24.51 -11.86
C VAL A 230 17.47 24.08 -11.36
N ASP A 231 16.46 24.92 -11.61
CA ASP A 231 15.07 24.59 -11.37
C ASP A 231 14.75 23.42 -12.31
N THR A 232 14.98 22.20 -11.83
CA THR A 232 14.51 20.97 -12.44
C THR A 232 13.01 21.00 -12.23
N GLY A 233 12.36 21.82 -13.05
CA GLY A 233 10.96 22.17 -12.91
C GLY A 233 10.20 20.91 -12.58
N ASN A 234 9.67 20.87 -11.37
CA ASN A 234 8.64 19.93 -11.00
C ASN A 234 7.65 19.98 -12.16
N GLU A 235 7.62 18.93 -12.99
CA GLU A 235 6.61 18.75 -14.01
C GLU A 235 5.30 18.61 -13.25
N ARG A 236 4.74 19.74 -12.81
CA ARG A 236 3.37 19.84 -12.39
C ARG A 236 2.59 19.28 -13.57
N PRO A 237 1.74 18.25 -13.40
CA PRO A 237 0.94 17.74 -14.48
C PRO A 237 0.24 18.93 -15.11
N SER A 238 0.63 19.22 -16.34
CA SER A 238 0.27 20.45 -17.01
C SER A 238 -1.25 20.48 -17.09
N LYS A 239 -1.87 21.39 -16.33
CA LYS A 239 -3.27 21.75 -16.54
C LYS A 239 -3.39 22.09 -18.01
N ARG A 240 -4.10 21.26 -18.77
CA ARG A 240 -4.51 21.48 -20.16
C ARG A 240 -5.04 22.90 -20.29
N ILE A 241 -4.18 23.83 -20.69
CA ILE A 241 -4.59 25.10 -21.24
C ILE A 241 -5.25 24.74 -22.57
N LYS A 242 -6.57 24.89 -22.65
CA LYS A 242 -7.32 24.83 -23.91
C LYS A 242 -6.79 25.93 -24.81
N LYS A 243 -5.76 25.62 -25.60
CA LYS A 243 -5.23 26.53 -26.61
C LYS A 243 -6.04 26.32 -27.88
N SER A 244 -6.73 27.38 -28.24
CA SER A 244 -7.44 27.60 -29.49
C SER A 244 -6.59 27.21 -30.70
N GLN A 245 -7.28 26.63 -31.68
CA GLN A 245 -6.82 26.13 -32.97
C GLN A 245 -5.81 27.05 -33.67
N SER A 246 -4.72 26.46 -34.15
CA SER A 246 -3.98 26.93 -35.32
C SER A 246 -3.55 25.68 -36.10
N PRO A 247 -3.87 25.58 -37.40
CA PRO A 247 -3.51 24.45 -38.23
C PRO A 247 -2.15 24.73 -38.87
N GLU A 248 -1.15 23.89 -38.60
CA GLU A 248 0.06 23.63 -39.42
C GLU A 248 1.18 23.11 -38.50
N ALA A 249 1.25 21.78 -38.32
CA ALA A 249 2.46 21.03 -37.97
C ALA A 249 2.16 19.52 -37.94
N ASP A 250 1.81 18.94 -39.09
CA ASP A 250 1.87 17.50 -39.31
C ASP A 250 3.31 17.16 -39.71
N GLN A 251 4.17 16.76 -38.76
CA GLN A 251 5.34 15.92 -39.08
C GLN A 251 6.13 15.30 -37.92
N ASP A 252 5.72 15.41 -36.65
CA ASP A 252 6.58 14.92 -35.54
C ASP A 252 5.86 14.17 -34.42
N ILE A 253 4.80 13.41 -34.77
CA ILE A 253 4.03 12.58 -33.81
C ILE A 253 4.49 11.10 -33.84
N SER A 254 5.18 10.67 -34.90
CA SER A 254 5.59 9.26 -35.08
C SER A 254 6.63 8.77 -34.08
N SER A 255 7.47 9.66 -33.54
CA SER A 255 8.59 9.28 -32.66
C SER A 255 8.18 9.12 -31.20
N GLN A 256 7.05 9.72 -30.79
CA GLN A 256 6.59 9.66 -29.40
C GLN A 256 5.74 8.42 -29.12
N GLU A 257 4.93 7.95 -30.08
CA GLU A 257 4.14 6.71 -29.94
C GLU A 257 5.05 5.47 -29.77
N GLU A 258 6.18 5.40 -30.49
CA GLU A 258 7.15 4.32 -30.35
C GLU A 258 7.80 4.27 -28.95
N LEU A 259 8.12 5.43 -28.37
CA LEU A 259 8.71 5.52 -27.02
C LEU A 259 7.72 5.16 -25.91
N THR A 260 6.44 5.56 -26.04
CA THR A 260 5.40 5.15 -25.07
C THR A 260 5.08 3.65 -25.17
N GLY A 261 5.16 3.05 -26.36
CA GLY A 261 5.06 1.59 -26.53
C GLY A 261 6.17 0.86 -25.78
N TYR A 262 7.42 1.30 -25.95
CA TYR A 262 8.60 0.68 -25.32
C TYR A 262 8.57 0.74 -23.79
N VAL A 263 8.08 1.84 -23.22
CA VAL A 263 7.95 2.01 -21.76
C VAL A 263 6.79 1.16 -21.20
N ALA A 264 5.67 1.02 -21.92
CA ALA A 264 4.57 0.16 -21.52
C ALA A 264 4.91 -1.34 -21.62
N GLU A 265 5.75 -1.71 -22.59
CA GLU A 265 6.27 -3.07 -22.76
C GLU A 265 7.27 -3.43 -21.65
N ASN A 266 8.20 -2.52 -21.32
CA ASN A 266 9.15 -2.71 -20.21
C ASN A 266 8.48 -2.70 -18.81
N LEU A 267 7.42 -1.92 -18.60
CA LEU A 267 6.70 -1.92 -17.31
C LEU A 267 5.89 -3.21 -17.09
N ARG A 268 5.43 -3.87 -18.16
CA ARG A 268 4.82 -5.21 -18.07
C ARG A 268 5.85 -6.28 -17.72
N GLU A 269 7.12 -6.14 -18.09
CA GLU A 269 8.16 -7.12 -17.74
C GLU A 269 8.46 -7.16 -16.22
N ILE A 270 8.27 -6.04 -15.50
CA ILE A 270 8.58 -5.94 -14.06
C ILE A 270 7.48 -6.59 -13.19
N GLU A 271 6.23 -6.64 -13.67
CA GLU A 271 5.07 -7.10 -12.89
C GLU A 271 4.87 -8.63 -12.90
N TYR A 272 5.59 -9.37 -13.76
CA TYR A 272 5.46 -10.84 -13.92
C TYR A 272 6.72 -11.63 -13.58
N ALA A 273 7.50 -11.19 -12.59
CA ALA A 273 8.50 -12.01 -11.93
C ALA A 273 7.84 -13.09 -11.03
N GLY A 274 6.98 -13.92 -11.62
CA GLY A 274 6.38 -15.08 -10.97
C GLY A 274 7.38 -16.23 -10.88
N GLU A 275 7.21 -17.11 -9.89
CA GLU A 275 7.97 -18.35 -9.79
C GLU A 275 7.72 -19.20 -11.05
N LEU A 276 8.76 -19.44 -11.87
CA LEU A 276 8.67 -20.24 -13.11
C LEU A 276 8.10 -21.65 -12.87
N GLN A 277 8.13 -22.11 -11.62
CA GLN A 277 7.55 -23.36 -11.14
C GLN A 277 6.03 -23.45 -11.32
N ALA A 278 5.33 -22.35 -11.61
CA ALA A 278 3.92 -22.39 -11.98
C ALA A 278 3.66 -23.09 -13.32
N LEU A 279 4.68 -23.22 -14.18
CA LEU A 279 4.60 -24.00 -15.42
C LEU A 279 4.71 -25.50 -15.13
N ASP A 280 3.81 -26.27 -15.74
CA ASP A 280 3.75 -27.71 -15.52
C ASP A 280 5.05 -28.41 -15.93
N GLY A 281 5.63 -29.16 -15.00
CA GLY A 281 6.92 -29.85 -15.14
C GLY A 281 8.16 -28.95 -15.17
N ILE A 282 8.09 -27.72 -14.64
CA ILE A 282 9.28 -26.96 -14.20
C ILE A 282 9.51 -27.20 -12.71
N GLY A 283 10.50 -28.03 -12.38
CA GLY A 283 11.04 -28.12 -11.02
C GLY A 283 12.25 -27.19 -10.80
N PRO A 284 12.81 -27.10 -9.58
CA PRO A 284 13.90 -26.19 -9.22
C PRO A 284 15.15 -26.31 -10.12
N VAL A 285 15.45 -27.52 -10.59
CA VAL A 285 16.58 -27.80 -11.50
C VAL A 285 16.33 -27.21 -12.89
N MET A 286 15.10 -27.34 -13.41
CA MET A 286 14.74 -26.80 -14.72
C MET A 286 14.67 -25.27 -14.67
N GLU A 287 14.09 -24.72 -13.60
CA GLU A 287 14.07 -23.27 -13.36
C GLU A 287 15.47 -22.67 -13.35
N SER A 288 16.41 -23.31 -12.65
CA SER A 288 17.80 -22.83 -12.58
C SER A 288 18.47 -22.83 -13.96
N LYS A 289 18.19 -23.83 -14.80
CA LYS A 289 18.69 -23.90 -16.18
C LYS A 289 18.09 -22.81 -17.07
N LEU A 290 16.78 -22.58 -16.97
CA LEU A 290 16.09 -21.52 -17.70
C LEU A 290 16.68 -20.14 -17.36
N LYS A 291 16.85 -19.85 -16.06
CA LYS A 291 17.49 -18.61 -15.58
C LYS A 291 18.93 -18.47 -16.07
N GLN A 292 19.73 -19.54 -16.06
CA GLN A 292 21.11 -19.52 -16.61
C GLN A 292 21.16 -19.23 -18.12
N CYS A 293 20.12 -19.59 -18.86
CA CYS A 293 19.99 -19.32 -20.29
C CYS A 293 19.33 -17.96 -20.62
N GLY A 294 19.00 -17.15 -19.61
CA GLY A 294 18.35 -15.84 -19.78
C GLY A 294 16.82 -15.88 -19.89
N TYR A 295 16.19 -17.01 -19.57
CA TYR A 295 14.75 -17.17 -19.51
C TYR A 295 14.27 -17.15 -18.06
N ASP A 296 14.21 -15.97 -17.45
CA ASP A 296 13.92 -15.77 -16.02
C ASP A 296 12.46 -15.40 -15.71
N SER A 297 11.60 -15.27 -16.73
CA SER A 297 10.19 -14.88 -16.60
C SER A 297 9.29 -15.62 -17.60
N PHE A 298 7.97 -15.61 -17.36
CA PHE A 298 7.02 -16.16 -18.33
C PHE A 298 7.04 -15.40 -19.66
N VAL A 299 7.34 -14.11 -19.63
CA VAL A 299 7.42 -13.26 -20.83
C VAL A 299 8.57 -13.70 -21.73
N THR A 300 9.76 -13.91 -21.16
CA THR A 300 10.93 -14.33 -21.94
C THR A 300 10.75 -15.74 -22.52
N ILE A 301 10.07 -16.65 -21.79
CA ILE A 301 9.74 -17.99 -22.30
C ILE A 301 8.66 -17.91 -23.41
N ALA A 302 7.61 -17.12 -23.24
CA ALA A 302 6.48 -17.04 -24.19
C ALA A 302 6.88 -16.48 -25.58
N HIS A 303 7.94 -15.66 -25.63
CA HIS A 303 8.48 -15.06 -26.86
C HIS A 303 9.63 -15.84 -27.48
N ALA A 304 10.14 -16.88 -26.81
CA ALA A 304 11.23 -17.70 -27.34
C ALA A 304 10.80 -18.51 -28.57
N GLN A 305 11.76 -18.80 -29.47
CA GLN A 305 11.57 -19.76 -30.56
C GLN A 305 11.80 -21.19 -30.04
N VAL A 306 11.04 -22.16 -30.57
CA VAL A 306 11.09 -23.55 -30.12
C VAL A 306 12.48 -24.14 -30.31
N GLU A 307 13.11 -23.87 -31.45
CA GLU A 307 14.44 -24.36 -31.82
C GLU A 307 15.51 -23.76 -30.91
N GLU A 308 15.45 -22.45 -30.66
CA GLU A 308 16.40 -21.75 -29.80
C GLU A 308 16.34 -22.26 -28.36
N LEU A 309 15.13 -22.45 -27.83
CA LEU A 309 14.93 -22.91 -26.46
C LEU A 309 15.35 -24.39 -26.28
N ALA A 310 15.12 -25.22 -27.29
CA ALA A 310 15.58 -26.62 -27.30
C ALA A 310 17.10 -26.75 -27.44
N GLU A 311 17.75 -25.85 -28.19
CA GLU A 311 19.21 -25.85 -28.36
C GLU A 311 19.93 -25.32 -27.12
N LYS A 312 19.45 -24.21 -26.53
CA LYS A 312 20.10 -23.56 -25.39
C LYS A 312 19.97 -24.36 -24.09
N ILE A 313 18.86 -25.10 -23.89
CA ILE A 313 18.59 -25.77 -22.63
C ILE A 313 18.87 -27.27 -22.73
N HIS A 314 20.01 -27.69 -22.19
CA HIS A 314 20.41 -29.10 -22.21
C HIS A 314 19.37 -30.01 -21.51
N GLY A 315 18.76 -30.88 -22.31
CA GLY A 315 17.74 -31.85 -21.89
C GLY A 315 16.29 -31.45 -22.22
N VAL A 316 16.08 -30.33 -22.93
CA VAL A 316 14.76 -29.92 -23.43
C VAL A 316 14.70 -30.20 -24.94
N GLY A 317 13.87 -31.16 -25.35
CA GLY A 317 13.61 -31.41 -26.77
C GLY A 317 12.59 -30.42 -27.35
N PRO A 318 12.41 -30.38 -28.69
CA PRO A 318 11.51 -29.44 -29.37
C PRO A 318 10.07 -29.49 -28.85
N THR A 319 9.54 -30.69 -28.62
CA THR A 319 8.18 -30.89 -28.06
C THR A 319 8.05 -30.25 -26.68
N ARG A 320 9.06 -30.43 -25.82
CA ARG A 320 9.03 -29.87 -24.47
C ARG A 320 9.21 -28.36 -24.47
N ALA A 321 10.02 -27.84 -25.39
CA ALA A 321 10.17 -26.40 -25.60
C ALA A 321 8.84 -25.76 -26.00
N GLN A 322 8.11 -26.37 -26.93
CA GLN A 322 6.80 -25.90 -27.35
C GLN A 322 5.78 -25.89 -26.19
N GLU A 323 5.73 -26.94 -25.37
CA GLU A 323 4.85 -27.00 -24.19
C GLU A 323 5.11 -25.87 -23.20
N LEU A 324 6.39 -25.54 -22.96
CA LEU A 324 6.78 -24.45 -22.06
C LEU A 324 6.34 -23.08 -22.61
N ILE A 325 6.54 -22.84 -23.91
CA ILE A 325 6.14 -21.60 -24.58
C ILE A 325 4.61 -21.44 -24.51
N GLU A 326 3.85 -22.49 -24.82
CA GLU A 326 2.39 -22.47 -24.75
C GLU A 326 1.86 -22.29 -23.31
N GLY A 327 2.48 -22.96 -22.33
CA GLY A 327 2.13 -22.79 -20.93
C GLY A 327 2.36 -21.36 -20.44
N ALA A 328 3.47 -20.74 -20.84
CA ALA A 328 3.80 -19.37 -20.49
C ALA A 328 2.79 -18.37 -21.08
N ARG A 329 2.40 -18.56 -22.35
CA ARG A 329 1.36 -17.73 -23.01
C ARG A 329 0.01 -17.82 -22.30
N ARG A 330 -0.43 -19.02 -21.91
CA ARG A 330 -1.70 -19.20 -21.17
C ARG A 330 -1.74 -18.45 -19.84
N LEU A 331 -0.62 -18.43 -19.11
CA LEU A 331 -0.51 -17.70 -17.85
C LEU A 331 -0.56 -16.18 -18.06
N LEU A 332 0.07 -15.67 -19.12
CA LEU A 332 0.03 -14.25 -19.48
C LEU A 332 -1.37 -13.79 -19.93
N ASP A 333 -2.12 -14.65 -20.62
CA ASP A 333 -3.48 -14.34 -21.09
C ASP A 333 -4.54 -14.42 -19.98
N GLY A 334 -4.16 -14.65 -18.72
CA GLY A 334 -5.09 -14.78 -17.59
C GLY A 334 -5.95 -16.05 -17.65
N GLY A 335 -5.56 -17.01 -18.50
CA GLY A 335 -6.21 -18.31 -18.64
C GLY A 335 -5.84 -19.25 -17.49
N GLY A 336 -6.31 -18.94 -16.29
CA GLY A 336 -6.27 -19.88 -15.16
C GLY A 336 -6.91 -21.20 -15.57
N LYS A 337 -6.29 -22.32 -15.20
CA LYS A 337 -6.79 -23.69 -15.44
C LYS A 337 -8.30 -23.76 -15.12
N GLY A 338 -9.13 -23.75 -16.15
CA GLY A 338 -10.45 -24.34 -16.04
C GLY A 338 -10.23 -25.84 -15.90
N ASP A 339 -10.52 -26.39 -14.73
CA ASP A 339 -10.59 -27.84 -14.50
C ASP A 339 -11.63 -28.42 -15.47
N GLY A 340 -11.15 -28.89 -16.61
CA GLY A 340 -11.89 -29.72 -17.56
C GLY A 340 -11.48 -31.17 -17.35
N GLY A 341 -12.30 -31.89 -16.60
CA GLY A 341 -12.27 -33.36 -16.53
C GLY A 341 -12.85 -34.03 -17.77
#